data_AF-A0A352MFB7-F1
#
_entry.id   AF-A0A352MFB7-F1
#
_cell.length_a   1.000
_cell.length_b   1.000
_cell.length_c   1.000
_cell.angle_alpha   90.00
_cell.angle_beta   90.00
_cell.angle_gamma   90.00
#
_symmetry.space_group_name_H-M   'P 1'
#
loop_
_entity.id
_entity.type
_entity.pdbx_description
1 polymer ?
#
loop_
_entity_poly.entity_id
_entity_poly.type
_entity_poly.pdbx_seq_one_letter_code
_entity_poly.pdbx_strand_id
1 'polypeptide(L)'
;AQVPEEEAGGSRSGNRNLQVDYFIGSAYEALKDKSNAKKYYSMSIAQESRNSSYIKYYQGLAFSKLGRKKEATDAFNAIIEEGEKQIKQSSANEVDFFAKFGEKEAENARLSNGYLLKGLGNKGLGNKEAAKENLRKAVELSASNLYANTELRYIK
;
A
#
# COMPACT_ATOMS: atom_id res chain seq x y z
N ALA A 1 -22.19 -16.34 2.68
CA ALA A 1 -22.74 -15.80 1.44
C ALA A 1 -21.62 -15.08 0.71
N GLN A 2 -21.29 -15.53 -0.51
CA GLN A 2 -20.32 -14.86 -1.37
C GLN A 2 -21.11 -13.84 -2.16
N VAL A 3 -20.91 -12.55 -1.87
CA VAL A 3 -21.65 -11.47 -2.54
C VAL A 3 -21.16 -11.41 -4.00
N PRO A 4 -22.06 -11.45 -5.00
CA PRO A 4 -21.68 -11.33 -6.40
C PRO A 4 -20.96 -10.00 -6.66
N GLU A 5 -19.86 -10.09 -7.42
CA GLU A 5 -18.91 -9.00 -7.69
C GLU A 5 -19.52 -7.86 -8.55
N GLU A 6 -20.74 -8.04 -9.07
CA GLU A 6 -21.38 -7.13 -10.02
C GLU A 6 -22.19 -5.98 -9.40
N GLU A 7 -22.65 -6.08 -8.14
CA GLU A 7 -23.55 -5.05 -7.58
C GLU A 7 -22.86 -3.95 -6.77
N ALA A 8 -21.54 -4.02 -6.62
CA ALA A 8 -20.75 -3.04 -5.85
C ALA A 8 -19.70 -2.36 -6.74
N GLY A 9 -20.13 -1.44 -7.62
CA GLY A 9 -19.24 -0.45 -8.25
C GLY A 9 -17.98 -1.04 -8.88
N GLY A 10 -18.17 -1.79 -9.97
CA GLY A 10 -17.18 -2.65 -10.59
C GLY A 10 -15.78 -2.06 -10.82
N SER A 11 -14.80 -2.96 -10.68
CA SER A 11 -13.53 -3.06 -11.41
C SER A 11 -12.47 -1.93 -11.30
N ARG A 12 -12.77 -0.75 -10.74
CA ARG A 12 -11.76 0.32 -10.56
C ARG A 12 -11.04 0.29 -9.21
N SER A 13 -11.67 -0.28 -8.19
CA SER A 13 -11.04 -0.49 -6.88
C SER A 13 -10.37 -1.85 -6.91
N GLY A 14 -9.08 -1.89 -7.26
CA GLY A 14 -8.28 -3.13 -7.32
C GLY A 14 -8.65 -4.08 -6.19
N ASN A 15 -8.94 -5.33 -6.55
CA ASN A 15 -9.66 -6.32 -5.75
C ASN A 15 -9.38 -6.21 -4.23
N ARG A 16 -10.19 -5.39 -3.53
CA ARG A 16 -10.01 -5.14 -2.09
C ARG A 16 -10.16 -6.41 -1.26
N ASN A 17 -10.75 -7.47 -1.83
CA ASN A 17 -10.83 -8.77 -1.17
C ASN A 17 -9.44 -9.29 -0.82
N LEU A 18 -8.39 -8.97 -1.57
CA LEU A 18 -7.02 -9.39 -1.24
C LEU A 18 -6.53 -8.77 0.08
N GLN A 19 -6.88 -7.50 0.35
CA GLN A 19 -6.60 -6.85 1.63
C GLN A 19 -7.46 -7.44 2.75
N VAL A 20 -8.74 -7.69 2.47
CA VAL A 20 -9.66 -8.31 3.44
C VAL A 20 -9.17 -9.70 3.84
N ASP A 21 -8.77 -10.53 2.88
CA ASP A 21 -8.22 -11.86 3.11
C ASP A 21 -6.95 -11.82 3.96
N TYR A 22 -6.06 -10.83 3.75
CA TYR A 22 -4.91 -10.64 4.63
C TYR A 22 -5.31 -10.38 6.09
N PHE A 23 -6.31 -9.54 6.32
CA PHE A 23 -6.79 -9.26 7.67
C PHE A 23 -7.52 -10.44 8.29
N ILE A 24 -8.32 -11.19 7.53
CA ILE A 24 -8.95 -12.43 8.00
C ILE A 24 -7.86 -13.44 8.39
N GLY A 25 -6.82 -13.60 7.57
CA GLY A 25 -5.68 -14.46 7.90
C GLY A 25 -4.99 -14.04 9.20
N SER A 26 -4.83 -12.73 9.42
CA SER A 26 -4.24 -12.17 10.64
C SER A 26 -5.12 -12.36 11.87
N ALA A 27 -6.45 -12.32 11.72
CA ALA A 27 -7.37 -12.64 12.80
C ALA A 27 -7.26 -14.12 13.21
N TYR A 28 -7.25 -15.05 12.24
CA TYR A 28 -7.04 -16.47 12.53
C TYR A 28 -5.66 -16.78 13.12
N GLU A 29 -4.62 -16.08 12.67
CA GLU A 29 -3.28 -16.18 13.25
C GLU A 29 -3.29 -15.78 14.73
N ALA A 30 -3.97 -14.68 15.08
CA ALA A 30 -4.13 -14.24 16.47
C ALA A 30 -4.93 -15.26 17.32
N LEU A 31 -5.90 -15.95 16.71
CA LEU A 31 -6.64 -17.06 17.31
C LEU A 31 -5.85 -18.38 17.37
N LYS A 32 -4.59 -18.39 16.90
CA LYS A 32 -3.70 -19.57 16.80
C LYS A 32 -4.23 -20.66 15.85
N ASP A 33 -5.20 -20.35 15.00
CA ASP A 33 -5.67 -21.23 13.94
C ASP A 33 -4.78 -21.09 12.70
N LYS A 34 -3.69 -21.85 12.70
CA LYS A 34 -2.69 -21.83 11.62
C LYS A 34 -3.25 -22.28 10.28
N SER A 35 -4.27 -23.16 10.28
CA SER A 35 -4.84 -23.70 9.04
C SER A 35 -5.61 -22.62 8.29
N ASN A 36 -6.55 -21.97 8.99
CA ASN A 36 -7.31 -20.88 8.39
C ASN A 36 -6.44 -19.65 8.10
N ALA A 37 -5.47 -19.33 8.97
CA ALA A 37 -4.52 -18.26 8.69
C ALA A 37 -3.81 -18.47 7.34
N LYS A 38 -3.24 -19.68 7.12
CA LYS A 38 -2.57 -20.02 5.86
C LYS A 38 -3.53 -19.95 4.66
N LYS A 39 -4.75 -20.47 4.80
CA LYS A 39 -5.77 -20.43 3.74
C LYS A 39 -6.03 -18.99 3.27
N TYR A 40 -6.32 -18.08 4.19
CA TYR A 40 -6.64 -16.70 3.84
C TYR A 40 -5.44 -15.90 3.36
N TYR A 41 -4.24 -16.15 3.90
CA TYR A 41 -3.02 -15.58 3.31
C TYR A 41 -2.78 -16.06 1.87
N SER A 42 -3.08 -17.33 1.56
CA SER A 42 -3.02 -17.83 0.18
C SER A 42 -4.05 -17.16 -0.73
N MET A 43 -5.25 -16.86 -0.24
CA MET A 43 -6.26 -16.11 -1.00
C MET A 43 -5.81 -14.67 -1.30
N SER A 44 -5.18 -14.02 -0.33
CA SER A 44 -4.63 -12.66 -0.48
C SER A 44 -3.58 -12.53 -1.61
N ILE A 45 -2.92 -13.63 -1.98
CA ILE A 45 -1.90 -13.65 -3.06
C ILE A 45 -2.38 -14.35 -4.33
N ALA A 46 -3.64 -14.78 -4.40
CA ALA A 46 -4.14 -15.65 -5.46
C ALA A 46 -4.34 -14.94 -6.81
N GLN A 47 -4.53 -13.62 -6.81
CA GLN A 47 -4.76 -12.85 -8.03
C GLN A 47 -3.67 -11.80 -8.25
N GLU A 48 -3.39 -11.51 -9.52
CA GLU A 48 -2.57 -10.36 -9.87
C GLU A 48 -3.29 -9.06 -9.47
N SER A 49 -2.65 -8.31 -8.58
CA SER A 49 -3.07 -6.94 -8.26
C SER A 49 -2.89 -6.06 -9.49
N ARG A 50 -3.94 -5.91 -10.30
CA ARG A 50 -3.98 -4.90 -11.36
C ARG A 50 -3.98 -3.51 -10.70
N ASN A 51 -2.85 -2.82 -10.83
CA ASN A 51 -2.69 -1.37 -10.69
C ASN A 51 -2.99 -0.72 -9.32
N SER A 52 -3.01 -1.46 -8.21
CA SER A 52 -3.06 -0.85 -6.87
C SER A 52 -1.84 -1.21 -6.04
N SER A 53 -0.89 -0.27 -5.94
CA SER A 53 0.32 -0.39 -5.10
C SER A 53 -0.01 -0.69 -3.64
N TYR A 54 -1.15 -0.21 -3.16
CA TYR A 54 -1.66 -0.53 -1.83
C TYR A 54 -2.04 -2.00 -1.66
N ILE A 55 -2.69 -2.61 -2.65
CA ILE A 55 -3.01 -4.03 -2.60
C ILE A 55 -1.74 -4.87 -2.64
N LYS A 56 -0.75 -4.48 -3.45
CA LYS A 56 0.58 -5.13 -3.46
C LYS A 56 1.25 -5.13 -2.08
N TYR A 57 1.04 -4.11 -1.25
CA TYR A 57 1.60 -4.07 0.11
C TYR A 57 1.07 -5.25 0.95
N TYR A 58 -0.25 -5.45 0.94
CA TYR A 58 -0.88 -6.56 1.65
C TYR A 58 -0.49 -7.92 1.08
N GLN A 59 -0.28 -8.02 -0.25
CA GLN A 59 0.28 -9.24 -0.85
C GLN A 59 1.70 -9.52 -0.34
N GLY A 60 2.57 -8.51 -0.25
CA GLY A 60 3.91 -8.65 0.32
C GLY A 60 3.87 -9.12 1.79
N LEU A 61 2.94 -8.58 2.58
CA LEU A 61 2.72 -9.03 3.96
C LEU A 61 2.21 -10.49 4.00
N ALA A 62 1.27 -10.87 3.14
CA ALA A 62 0.78 -12.24 3.05
C ALA A 62 1.87 -13.22 2.60
N PHE A 63 2.70 -12.87 1.62
CA PHE A 63 3.89 -13.64 1.24
C PHE A 63 4.83 -13.84 2.42
N SER A 64 5.07 -12.78 3.21
CA SER A 64 5.90 -12.85 4.41
C SER A 64 5.33 -13.82 5.43
N LYS A 65 4.01 -13.78 5.67
CA LYS A 65 3.30 -14.70 6.57
C LYS A 65 3.34 -16.16 6.11
N LEU A 66 3.40 -16.39 4.81
CA LEU A 66 3.53 -17.72 4.20
C LEU A 66 4.99 -18.21 4.12
N GLY A 67 5.97 -17.41 4.56
CA GLY A 67 7.40 -17.75 4.48
C GLY A 67 8.01 -17.56 3.08
N ARG A 68 7.28 -16.95 2.15
CA ARG A 68 7.68 -16.69 0.75
C ARG A 68 8.48 -15.38 0.66
N LYS A 69 9.68 -15.40 1.23
CA LYS A 69 10.50 -14.19 1.46
C LYS A 69 10.87 -13.45 0.17
N LYS A 70 11.20 -14.18 -0.91
CA LYS A 70 11.59 -13.57 -2.19
C LYS A 70 10.43 -12.77 -2.77
N GLU A 71 9.25 -13.39 -2.86
CA GLU A 71 8.05 -12.75 -3.39
C GLU A 71 7.58 -11.56 -2.54
N ALA A 72 7.77 -11.64 -1.22
CA ALA A 72 7.54 -10.51 -0.34
C ALA A 72 8.46 -9.32 -0.67
N THR A 73 9.77 -9.58 -0.80
CA THR A 73 10.76 -8.56 -1.17
C THR A 73 10.44 -7.94 -2.53
N ASP A 74 10.11 -8.76 -3.54
CA ASP A 74 9.75 -8.29 -4.88
C ASP A 74 8.50 -7.40 -4.84
N ALA A 75 7.49 -7.78 -4.06
CA ALA A 75 6.28 -6.98 -3.88
C ALA A 75 6.58 -5.62 -3.21
N PHE A 76 7.41 -5.58 -2.17
CA PHE A 76 7.76 -4.33 -1.50
C PHE A 76 8.62 -3.41 -2.38
N ASN A 77 9.57 -3.96 -3.14
CA ASN A 77 10.39 -3.20 -4.09
C ASN A 77 9.54 -2.59 -5.21
N ALA A 78 8.57 -3.33 -5.74
CA ALA A 78 7.67 -2.82 -6.78
C ALA A 78 6.88 -1.59 -6.31
N ILE A 79 6.48 -1.54 -5.04
CA ILE A 79 5.75 -0.40 -4.46
C ILE A 79 6.68 0.79 -4.25
N ILE A 80 7.94 0.56 -3.86
CA ILE A 80 8.95 1.62 -3.77
C ILE A 80 9.19 2.24 -5.14
N GLU A 81 9.38 1.43 -6.17
CA GLU A 81 9.60 1.90 -7.55
C GLU A 81 8.41 2.74 -8.04
N GLU A 82 7.17 2.29 -7.77
CA GLU A 82 5.98 3.06 -8.11
C GLU A 82 5.91 4.41 -7.37
N GLY A 83 6.24 4.42 -6.07
CA GLY A 83 6.33 5.65 -5.29
C GLY A 83 7.37 6.63 -5.83
N GLU A 84 8.54 6.14 -6.23
CA GLU A 84 9.59 6.95 -6.86
C GLU A 84 9.16 7.52 -8.20
N LYS A 85 8.44 6.74 -9.00
CA LYS A 85 7.86 7.21 -10.27
C LYS A 85 6.86 8.35 -10.04
N GLN A 86 5.96 8.20 -9.06
CA GLN A 86 4.97 9.24 -8.73
C GLN A 86 5.64 10.55 -8.24
N ILE A 87 6.70 10.44 -7.43
CA ILE A 87 7.46 11.59 -6.97
C ILE A 87 8.13 12.31 -8.16
N LYS A 88 8.86 11.57 -9.00
CA LYS A 88 9.55 12.13 -10.18
C LYS A 88 8.58 12.82 -11.14
N GLN A 89 7.42 12.22 -11.40
CA GLN A 89 6.40 12.78 -12.28
C GLN A 89 5.77 14.06 -11.73
N SER A 90 5.63 14.18 -10.40
CA SER A 90 5.06 15.37 -9.78
C SER A 90 6.07 16.53 -9.82
N SER A 91 7.33 16.27 -9.48
CA SER A 91 8.39 17.30 -9.53
C SER A 91 8.77 17.78 -10.94
N ALA A 92 8.44 17.03 -11.99
CA ALA A 92 8.68 17.44 -13.38
C ALA A 92 7.66 18.47 -13.90
N ASN A 93 6.50 18.62 -13.23
CA ASN A 93 5.40 19.48 -13.67
C ASN A 93 5.41 20.89 -13.06
N GLU A 94 6.43 21.26 -12.26
CA GLU A 94 6.57 22.61 -11.68
C GLU A 94 6.71 23.74 -12.74
N VAL A 95 6.91 23.41 -14.02
CA VAL A 95 7.24 24.37 -15.08
C VAL A 95 6.01 25.03 -15.74
N ASP A 96 4.78 24.50 -15.57
CA ASP A 96 3.58 25.05 -16.26
C ASP A 96 2.76 25.95 -15.31
N PHE A 97 3.29 27.13 -15.04
CA PHE A 97 2.93 28.09 -13.98
C PHE A 97 1.59 28.86 -14.18
N PHE A 98 0.65 28.39 -15.01
CA PHE A 98 -0.52 29.21 -15.43
C PHE A 98 -1.93 28.71 -15.05
N ALA A 99 -2.10 27.83 -14.06
CA ALA A 99 -3.44 27.37 -13.66
C ALA A 99 -3.78 27.50 -12.15
N LYS A 100 -4.83 28.31 -11.92
CA LYS A 100 -5.89 28.37 -10.87
C LYS A 100 -5.89 27.40 -9.67
N PHE A 101 -6.53 27.87 -8.59
CA PHE A 101 -6.95 27.19 -7.34
C PHE A 101 -6.97 25.64 -7.38
N GLY A 102 -6.20 25.01 -6.50
CA GLY A 102 -6.28 23.58 -6.19
C GLY A 102 -5.16 22.71 -6.76
N GLU A 103 -4.37 23.19 -7.73
CA GLU A 103 -3.28 22.40 -8.32
C GLU A 103 -2.18 22.05 -7.32
N LYS A 104 -1.78 23.00 -6.45
CA LYS A 104 -0.80 22.76 -5.40
C LYS A 104 -1.24 21.67 -4.41
N GLU A 105 -2.53 21.65 -4.05
CA GLU A 105 -3.07 20.62 -3.15
C GLU A 105 -3.12 19.25 -3.85
N ALA A 106 -3.49 19.23 -5.13
CA ALA A 106 -3.49 18.00 -5.94
C ALA A 106 -2.07 17.45 -6.14
N GLU A 107 -1.07 18.32 -6.32
CA GLU A 107 0.34 17.94 -6.41
C GLU A 107 0.86 17.40 -5.06
N ASN A 108 0.61 18.12 -3.97
CA ASN A 108 0.94 17.68 -2.62
C ASN A 108 0.32 16.32 -2.29
N ALA A 109 -0.93 16.07 -2.71
CA ALA A 109 -1.58 14.78 -2.53
C ALA A 109 -0.88 13.65 -3.33
N ARG A 110 -0.44 13.92 -4.58
CA ARG A 110 0.32 12.95 -5.39
C ARG A 110 1.70 12.67 -4.80
N LEU A 111 2.43 13.72 -4.40
CA LEU A 111 3.73 13.58 -3.73
C LEU A 111 3.57 12.81 -2.40
N SER A 112 2.56 13.17 -1.60
CA SER A 112 2.22 12.48 -0.35
C SER A 112 1.98 10.99 -0.59
N ASN A 113 1.22 10.64 -1.64
CA ASN A 113 0.98 9.24 -2.00
C ASN A 113 2.29 8.53 -2.42
N GLY A 114 3.13 9.16 -3.24
CA GLY A 114 4.41 8.58 -3.63
C GLY A 114 5.34 8.29 -2.43
N TYR A 115 5.43 9.23 -1.49
CA TYR A 115 6.20 9.03 -0.25
C TYR A 115 5.61 7.96 0.67
N LEU A 116 4.29 7.88 0.76
CA LEU A 116 3.58 6.83 1.48
C LEU A 116 3.90 5.43 0.89
N LEU A 117 3.89 5.28 -0.43
CA LEU A 117 4.26 4.01 -1.08
C LEU A 117 5.70 3.59 -0.74
N LYS A 118 6.66 4.53 -0.85
CA LYS A 118 8.05 4.27 -0.43
C LYS A 118 8.14 3.89 1.05
N GLY A 119 7.37 4.54 1.91
CA GLY A 119 7.29 4.27 3.34
C GLY A 119 6.78 2.86 3.63
N LEU A 120 5.69 2.44 2.99
CA LEU A 120 5.11 1.10 3.12
C LEU A 120 6.08 0.01 2.65
N GLY A 121 6.71 0.19 1.49
CA GLY A 121 7.67 -0.78 0.98
C GLY A 121 8.90 -0.93 1.89
N ASN A 122 9.48 0.18 2.34
CA ASN A 122 10.60 0.15 3.29
C ASN A 122 10.21 -0.49 4.63
N LYS A 123 8.99 -0.23 5.12
CA LYS A 123 8.46 -0.89 6.32
C LYS A 123 8.38 -2.40 6.12
N GLY A 124 7.88 -2.85 4.98
CA GLY A 124 7.78 -4.28 4.62
C GLY A 124 9.14 -4.98 4.57
N LEU A 125 10.18 -4.29 4.06
CA LEU A 125 11.56 -4.76 4.02
C LEU A 125 12.27 -4.72 5.39
N GLY A 126 11.68 -4.08 6.40
CA GLY A 126 12.30 -3.90 7.72
C GLY A 126 13.24 -2.68 7.81
N ASN A 127 13.30 -1.83 6.78
CA ASN A 127 14.09 -0.60 6.74
C ASN A 127 13.40 0.52 7.54
N LYS A 128 13.37 0.39 8.86
CA LYS A 128 12.55 1.23 9.76
C LYS A 128 12.81 2.73 9.63
N GLU A 129 14.07 3.15 9.59
CA GLU A 129 14.41 4.57 9.53
C GLU A 129 13.95 5.20 8.20
N ALA A 130 14.23 4.54 7.08
CA ALA A 130 13.74 4.96 5.77
C ALA A 130 12.20 4.98 5.72
N ALA A 131 11.54 4.00 6.35
CA ALA A 131 10.08 4.00 6.43
C ALA A 131 9.55 5.20 7.23
N LYS A 132 10.12 5.50 8.40
CA LYS A 132 9.75 6.67 9.23
C LYS A 132 9.92 7.98 8.45
N GLU A 133 11.06 8.15 7.78
CA GLU A 133 11.36 9.35 7.00
C GLU A 133 10.34 9.58 5.89
N ASN A 134 10.09 8.56 5.07
CA ASN A 134 9.17 8.67 3.94
C ASN A 134 7.72 8.89 4.42
N LEU A 135 7.29 8.22 5.50
CA LEU A 135 5.93 8.42 6.04
C LEU A 135 5.74 9.79 6.70
N ARG A 136 6.76 10.34 7.37
CA ARG A 136 6.72 11.72 7.88
C ARG A 136 6.54 12.71 6.75
N LYS A 137 7.34 12.58 5.69
CA LYS A 137 7.25 13.45 4.51
C LYS A 137 5.88 13.35 3.84
N ALA A 138 5.28 12.15 3.77
CA ALA A 138 3.92 11.98 3.27
C ALA A 138 2.88 12.76 4.11
N VAL A 139 2.98 12.72 5.44
CA VAL A 139 2.07 13.45 6.35
C VAL A 139 2.30 14.97 6.27
N GLU A 140 3.54 15.43 6.14
CA GLU A 140 3.87 16.85 5.98
C GLU A 140 3.28 17.44 4.69
N LEU A 141 3.31 16.68 3.60
CA LEU A 141 2.73 17.08 2.31
C LEU A 141 1.20 17.07 2.34
N SER A 142 0.59 16.14 3.07
CA SER A 142 -0.86 16.06 3.17
C SER A 142 -1.27 15.48 4.53
N ALA A 143 -1.72 16.36 5.43
CA ALA A 143 -2.20 15.96 6.75
C ALA A 143 -3.44 15.04 6.67
N SER A 144 -4.19 15.10 5.56
CA SER A 144 -5.35 14.24 5.29
C SER A 144 -4.96 12.84 4.82
N ASN A 145 -3.68 12.54 4.62
CA ASN A 145 -3.20 11.18 4.35
C ASN A 145 -3.28 10.31 5.62
N LEU A 146 -4.47 9.75 5.87
CA LEU A 146 -4.76 8.96 7.06
C LEU A 146 -3.93 7.67 7.15
N TYR A 147 -3.59 7.07 6.01
CA TYR A 147 -2.76 5.87 5.98
C TYR A 147 -1.33 6.19 6.41
N ALA A 148 -0.70 7.23 5.87
CA ALA A 148 0.64 7.63 6.27
C ALA A 148 0.71 7.94 7.77
N ASN A 149 -0.28 8.67 8.28
CA ASN A 149 -0.43 8.95 9.71
C ASN A 149 -0.53 7.67 10.56
N THR A 150 -1.37 6.74 10.14
CA THR A 150 -1.59 5.47 10.87
C THR A 150 -0.32 4.64 10.87
N GLU A 151 0.28 4.44 9.70
CA GLU A 151 1.48 3.61 9.53
C GLU A 151 2.70 4.16 10.26
N LEU A 152 2.84 5.49 10.30
CA LEU A 152 3.90 6.16 11.05
C LEU A 152 3.78 5.89 12.56
N ARG A 153 2.57 5.86 13.12
CA ARG A 153 2.33 5.56 14.55
C ARG A 153 2.68 4.11 14.91
N TYR A 154 2.50 3.17 13.98
CA TYR A 154 2.72 1.75 14.23
C TYR A 154 4.13 1.26 13.86
N ILE A 155 4.99 2.14 13.36
CA ILE A 155 6.42 1.84 13.21
C ILE A 155 7.11 2.01 14.57
N LYS A 156 7.62 0.89 15.10
CA LYS A 156 8.45 0.83 16.32
C LYS A 156 9.91 1.09 15.98
#